data_AF-A0A4Q4VHQ7-F1
#
_entry.id   AF-A0A4Q4VHQ7-F1
#
_cell.length_a   1.000
_cell.length_b   1.000
_cell.length_c   1.000
_cell.angle_alpha   90.00
_cell.angle_beta   90.00
_cell.angle_gamma   90.00
#
_symmetry.space_group_name_H-M   'P 1'
#
loop_
_entity.id
_entity.type
_entity.pdbx_description
1 polymer ?
#
loop_
_entity_poly.entity_id
_entity_poly.type
_entity_poly.pdbx_seq_one_letter_code
_entity_poly.pdbx_strand_id
1 'polypeptide(L)'
;MLEAWDEVLNLNKERQRCADDLEKIKAACARDHAKQHVSQCPECWDRLVNRMRDRYLNCATKEWFSGRRLFLQELDTMFSKARGGSLDFKTIEQRIHDEKKEWYRDKVRNLGLHSATKSPSEAKLLQQKLYDREIPTEELASELRGAISDEAFPDEAAFDNFLNRLKDAETAQARNDIYIDTLFQPSRDPEKAAMYQRYVEMIRGGVTVQHVMDVMLRDRRWAQSNEEQKQRLQRKLEELKRAKAAHELSLAKKQKARQDKAAAAAASDSQYNLPPCSVCSKALDARDFLACPLCHLLGEQYGLGNGPVLYCSQTCHEDDYVGEQRTTARQAKPVSIYTTLTWKWTRPDGSPCFAENGVHIPERKKARVEVDDDSQLEYASEDKTQYRARKIEEHLVTLGDVVEEYQQRTGATVS
;
A
#
# COMPACT_ATOMS: atom_id res chain seq x y z
N MET A 1 -15.49 43.83 22.57
CA MET A 1 -15.39 43.23 21.22
C MET A 1 -16.65 42.39 21.08
N LEU A 2 -17.48 42.61 20.05
CA LEU A 2 -18.73 41.86 19.90
C LEU A 2 -18.40 40.44 19.46
N GLU A 3 -19.02 39.45 20.10
CA GLU A 3 -18.91 38.05 19.66
C GLU A 3 -19.76 37.84 18.41
N ALA A 4 -19.49 36.79 17.64
CA ALA A 4 -20.30 36.45 16.46
C ALA A 4 -21.79 36.30 16.80
N TRP A 5 -22.10 35.84 18.01
CA TRP A 5 -23.47 35.70 18.51
C TRP A 5 -24.15 37.04 18.79
N ASP A 6 -23.40 38.07 19.17
CA ASP A 6 -23.93 39.42 19.33
C ASP A 6 -24.35 40.01 17.99
N GLU A 7 -23.60 39.71 16.93
CA GLU A 7 -23.98 40.07 15.57
C GLU A 7 -25.33 39.42 15.21
N VAL A 8 -25.51 38.12 15.48
CA VAL A 8 -26.78 37.41 15.24
C VAL A 8 -27.94 38.04 16.02
N LEU A 9 -27.74 38.35 17.31
CA LEU A 9 -28.77 38.99 18.14
C LEU A 9 -29.14 40.38 17.61
N ASN A 10 -28.15 41.18 17.18
CA ASN A 10 -28.40 42.50 16.59
C ASN A 10 -29.13 42.39 15.25
N LEU A 11 -28.77 41.42 14.40
CA LEU A 11 -29.45 41.15 13.14
C LEU A 11 -30.93 40.79 13.37
N ASN A 12 -31.23 39.96 14.38
CA ASN A 12 -32.59 39.60 14.74
C ASN A 12 -33.39 40.81 15.23
N LYS A 13 -32.79 41.69 16.05
CA LYS A 13 -33.43 42.94 16.48
C LYS A 13 -33.73 43.87 15.29
N GLU A 14 -32.81 44.04 14.36
CA GLU A 14 -33.02 44.88 13.18
C GLU A 14 -34.09 44.32 12.22
N ARG A 15 -34.14 42.98 12.06
CA ARG A 15 -35.24 42.33 11.32
C ARG A 15 -36.59 42.58 11.97
N GLN A 16 -36.68 42.43 13.29
CA GLN A 16 -37.92 42.67 14.02
C GLN A 16 -38.37 44.13 13.89
N ARG A 17 -37.46 45.10 14.08
CA ARG A 17 -37.76 46.53 13.88
C ARG A 17 -38.29 46.82 12.48
N CYS A 18 -37.69 46.21 11.45
CA CYS A 18 -38.17 46.36 10.09
C CYS A 18 -39.57 45.76 9.91
N ALA A 19 -39.84 44.57 10.45
CA ALA A 19 -41.16 43.96 10.40
C ALA A 19 -42.22 44.84 11.09
N ASP A 20 -41.91 45.34 12.28
CA ASP A 20 -42.79 46.23 13.04
C ASP A 20 -43.09 47.53 12.28
N ASP A 21 -42.09 48.11 11.62
CA ASP A 21 -42.28 49.32 10.81
C ASP A 21 -43.14 49.06 9.56
N LEU A 22 -42.98 47.90 8.92
CA LEU A 22 -43.82 47.50 7.79
C LEU A 22 -45.28 47.31 8.22
N GLU A 23 -45.51 46.69 9.39
CA GLU A 23 -46.86 46.56 9.96
C GLU A 23 -47.47 47.92 10.33
N LYS A 24 -46.68 48.86 10.88
CA LYS A 24 -47.13 50.23 11.12
C LYS A 24 -47.54 50.92 9.82
N ILE A 25 -46.79 50.75 8.72
CA ILE A 25 -47.14 51.31 7.41
C ILE A 25 -48.45 50.70 6.89
N LYS A 26 -48.63 49.38 7.01
CA LYS A 26 -49.88 48.70 6.62
C LYS A 26 -51.08 49.21 7.43
N ALA A 27 -50.93 49.31 8.75
CA ALA A 27 -51.97 49.81 9.63
C ALA A 27 -52.31 51.29 9.36
N ALA A 28 -51.31 52.14 9.13
CA ALA A 28 -51.53 53.54 8.74
C ALA A 28 -52.25 53.65 7.40
N CYS A 29 -51.88 52.85 6.40
CA CYS A 29 -52.58 52.82 5.10
C CYS A 29 -54.06 52.45 5.24
N ALA A 30 -54.37 51.48 6.09
CA ALA A 30 -55.76 51.05 6.34
C ALA A 30 -56.58 52.15 7.03
N ARG A 31 -55.97 52.86 8.00
CA ARG A 31 -56.65 53.95 8.75
C ARG A 31 -56.80 55.23 7.95
N ASP A 32 -55.73 55.67 7.30
CA ASP A 32 -55.62 57.03 6.76
C ASP A 32 -56.10 57.10 5.30
N HIS A 33 -55.90 56.02 4.53
CA HIS A 33 -56.19 55.98 3.09
C HIS A 33 -57.33 55.02 2.72
N ALA A 34 -57.94 54.34 3.70
CA ALA A 34 -59.06 53.41 3.54
C ALA A 34 -58.84 52.32 2.46
N LYS A 35 -57.58 51.96 2.19
CA LYS A 35 -57.22 50.87 1.27
C LYS A 35 -56.97 49.59 2.06
N GLN A 36 -57.48 48.47 1.54
CA GLN A 36 -57.29 47.14 2.14
C GLN A 36 -55.86 46.61 1.96
N HIS A 37 -55.21 46.99 0.85
CA HIS A 37 -53.84 46.59 0.54
C HIS A 37 -52.96 47.80 0.23
N VAL A 38 -51.76 47.82 0.80
CA VAL A 38 -50.75 48.88 0.59
C VAL A 38 -50.36 49.02 -0.88
N SER A 39 -50.41 47.93 -1.66
CA SER A 39 -50.16 47.96 -3.11
C SER A 39 -51.17 48.79 -3.91
N GLN A 40 -52.35 49.06 -3.35
CA GLN A 40 -53.38 49.90 -3.98
C GLN A 40 -53.22 51.39 -3.64
N CYS A 41 -52.25 51.73 -2.79
CA CYS A 41 -51.95 53.10 -2.38
C CYS A 41 -50.52 53.46 -2.81
N PRO A 42 -50.34 54.29 -3.86
CA PRO A 42 -49.00 54.65 -4.35
C PRO A 42 -48.08 55.24 -3.27
N GLU A 43 -48.61 56.07 -2.37
CA GLU A 43 -47.84 56.70 -1.30
C GLU A 43 -47.35 55.68 -0.25
N CYS A 44 -48.26 54.80 0.21
CA CYS A 44 -47.90 53.79 1.20
C CYS A 44 -47.04 52.67 0.59
N TRP A 45 -47.25 52.35 -0.70
CA TRP A 45 -46.40 51.45 -1.45
C TRP A 45 -44.97 51.96 -1.52
N ASP A 46 -44.79 53.24 -1.86
CA ASP A 46 -43.48 53.86 -1.92
C ASP A 46 -42.77 53.84 -0.56
N ARG A 47 -43.49 54.21 0.51
CA ARG A 47 -42.95 54.14 1.89
C ARG A 47 -42.54 52.71 2.27
N LEU A 48 -43.35 51.72 1.90
CA LEU A 48 -43.07 50.31 2.17
C LEU A 48 -41.80 49.84 1.44
N VAL A 49 -41.71 50.11 0.13
CA VAL A 49 -40.55 49.74 -0.69
C VAL A 49 -39.28 50.42 -0.16
N ASN A 50 -39.34 51.73 0.15
CA ASN A 50 -38.19 52.45 0.68
C ASN A 50 -37.75 51.92 2.04
N ARG A 51 -38.69 51.56 2.94
CA ARG A 51 -38.34 50.97 4.24
C ARG A 51 -37.63 49.62 4.10
N MET A 52 -38.05 48.79 3.15
CA MET A 52 -37.39 47.52 2.83
C MET A 52 -36.02 47.76 2.19
N ARG A 53 -35.91 48.71 1.27
CA ARG A 53 -34.63 49.12 0.64
C ARG A 53 -33.62 49.59 1.70
N ASP A 54 -34.06 50.42 2.64
CA ASP A 54 -33.22 50.96 3.73
C ASP A 54 -32.66 49.86 4.64
N ARG A 55 -33.42 48.77 4.85
CA ARG A 55 -32.95 47.62 5.64
C ARG A 55 -31.66 47.03 5.06
N TYR A 56 -31.50 47.02 3.75
CA TYR A 56 -30.33 46.43 3.09
C TYR A 56 -29.25 47.46 2.76
N LEU A 57 -29.63 48.66 2.32
CA LEU A 57 -28.67 49.65 1.82
C LEU A 57 -28.18 50.64 2.88
N ASN A 58 -29.02 50.96 3.85
CA ASN A 58 -28.77 51.98 4.87
C ASN A 58 -28.69 51.39 6.28
N CYS A 59 -28.34 50.10 6.37
CA CYS A 59 -28.21 49.43 7.66
C CYS A 59 -27.00 49.99 8.43
N ALA A 60 -27.24 50.52 9.62
CA ALA A 60 -26.18 51.02 10.49
C ALA A 60 -25.28 49.89 11.04
N THR A 61 -25.80 48.66 11.08
CA THR A 61 -25.07 47.48 11.54
C THR A 61 -24.38 46.77 10.38
N LYS A 62 -23.15 46.29 10.62
CA LYS A 62 -22.41 45.46 9.68
C LYS A 62 -23.10 44.10 9.55
N GLU A 63 -23.54 43.78 8.34
CA GLU A 63 -24.23 42.54 8.03
C GLU A 63 -23.39 41.64 7.12
N TRP A 64 -23.89 40.42 6.89
CA TRP A 64 -23.27 39.44 6.01
C TRP A 64 -23.06 39.97 4.57
N PHE A 65 -23.92 40.90 4.11
CA PHE A 65 -23.84 41.52 2.78
C PHE A 65 -23.04 42.84 2.74
N SER A 66 -22.60 43.42 3.87
CA SER A 66 -22.01 44.78 3.89
C SER A 66 -20.72 44.95 3.07
N GLY A 67 -20.07 43.86 2.67
CA GLY A 67 -18.91 43.86 1.76
C GLY A 67 -19.24 43.63 0.28
N ARG A 68 -20.50 43.34 -0.06
CA ARG A 68 -20.90 42.87 -1.40
C ARG A 68 -21.48 44.01 -2.25
N ARG A 69 -20.62 44.94 -2.66
CA ARG A 69 -21.02 46.17 -3.38
C ARG A 69 -21.87 45.91 -4.63
N LEU A 70 -21.47 44.94 -5.46
CA LEU A 70 -22.20 44.60 -6.69
C LEU A 70 -23.62 44.08 -6.38
N PHE A 71 -23.75 43.20 -5.39
CA PHE A 71 -25.05 42.71 -4.93
C PHE A 71 -25.94 43.83 -4.37
N LEU A 72 -25.36 44.76 -3.60
CA LEU A 72 -26.11 45.91 -3.07
C LEU A 72 -26.59 46.85 -4.19
N GLN A 73 -25.76 47.08 -5.22
CA GLN A 73 -26.16 47.86 -6.39
C GLN A 73 -27.24 47.17 -7.22
N GLU A 74 -27.16 45.85 -7.35
CA GLU A 74 -28.18 45.02 -8.00
C GLU A 74 -29.51 45.11 -7.24
N LEU A 75 -29.48 44.91 -5.92
CA LEU A 75 -30.65 45.05 -5.05
C LEU A 75 -31.27 46.44 -5.13
N ASP A 76 -30.45 47.49 -5.18
CA ASP A 76 -30.92 48.87 -5.33
C ASP A 76 -31.73 49.06 -6.63
N THR A 77 -31.22 48.49 -7.71
CA THR A 77 -31.89 48.47 -9.01
C THR A 77 -33.18 47.65 -8.95
N MET A 78 -33.18 46.50 -8.27
CA MET A 78 -34.37 45.67 -8.11
C MET A 78 -35.46 46.37 -7.27
N PHE A 79 -35.11 47.03 -6.17
CA PHE A 79 -36.06 47.83 -5.38
C PHE A 79 -36.62 49.01 -6.18
N SER A 80 -35.79 49.66 -7.00
CA SER A 80 -36.25 50.71 -7.93
C SER A 80 -37.25 50.18 -8.96
N LYS A 81 -37.03 48.98 -9.49
CA LYS A 81 -37.95 48.28 -10.40
C LYS A 81 -39.25 47.84 -9.71
N ALA A 82 -39.17 47.37 -8.46
CA ALA A 82 -40.33 47.00 -7.66
C ALA A 82 -41.19 48.23 -7.28
N ARG A 83 -40.55 49.37 -7.00
CA ARG A 83 -41.24 50.66 -6.82
C ARG A 83 -42.09 51.01 -8.04
N GLY A 84 -41.55 50.79 -9.24
CA GLY A 84 -42.26 50.99 -10.52
C GLY A 84 -43.24 49.87 -10.91
N GLY A 85 -43.43 48.84 -10.07
CA GLY A 85 -44.34 47.71 -10.34
C GLY A 85 -43.84 46.70 -11.38
N SER A 86 -42.60 46.84 -11.85
CA SER A 86 -42.01 46.00 -12.91
C SER A 86 -41.35 44.72 -12.39
N LEU A 87 -41.21 44.59 -11.07
CA LEU A 87 -40.58 43.45 -10.41
C LEU A 87 -41.32 43.14 -9.10
N ASP A 88 -41.48 41.85 -8.79
CA ASP A 88 -42.11 41.42 -7.56
C ASP A 88 -41.10 41.29 -6.41
N PHE A 89 -41.60 41.35 -5.17
CA PHE A 89 -40.77 41.13 -3.99
C PHE A 89 -40.27 39.68 -3.88
N LYS A 90 -41.01 38.71 -4.44
CA LYS A 90 -40.62 37.31 -4.43
C LYS A 90 -39.29 37.08 -5.16
N THR A 91 -39.09 37.75 -6.30
CA THR A 91 -37.81 37.70 -7.04
C THR A 91 -36.69 38.36 -6.25
N ILE A 92 -36.96 39.46 -5.56
CA ILE A 92 -35.99 40.13 -4.67
C ILE A 92 -35.58 39.18 -3.52
N GLU A 93 -36.55 38.58 -2.84
CA GLU A 93 -36.31 37.62 -1.75
C GLU A 93 -35.52 36.40 -2.22
N GLN A 94 -35.87 35.85 -3.39
CA GLN A 94 -35.14 34.74 -3.98
C GLN A 94 -33.68 35.12 -4.25
N ARG A 95 -33.43 36.29 -4.85
CA ARG A 95 -32.07 36.76 -5.13
C ARG A 95 -31.25 36.96 -3.85
N ILE A 96 -31.87 37.49 -2.78
CA ILE A 96 -31.24 37.64 -1.46
C ILE A 96 -30.88 36.27 -0.90
N HIS A 97 -31.80 35.31 -1.00
CA HIS A 97 -31.59 33.95 -0.53
C HIS A 97 -30.45 33.26 -1.28
N ASP A 98 -30.38 33.39 -2.60
CA ASP A 98 -29.31 32.82 -3.42
C ASP A 98 -27.95 33.46 -3.12
N GLU A 99 -27.90 34.79 -2.93
CA GLU A 99 -26.67 35.47 -2.50
C GLU A 99 -26.22 34.98 -1.12
N LYS A 100 -27.16 34.77 -0.20
CA LYS A 100 -26.89 34.25 1.14
C LYS A 100 -26.30 32.84 1.09
N LYS A 101 -26.77 31.98 0.18
CA LYS A 101 -26.21 30.64 -0.06
C LYS A 101 -24.75 30.74 -0.53
N GLU A 102 -24.48 31.58 -1.53
CA GLU A 102 -23.11 31.76 -2.03
C GLU A 102 -22.20 32.37 -0.96
N TRP A 103 -22.72 33.33 -0.18
CA TRP A 103 -22.00 33.90 0.96
C TRP A 103 -21.64 32.86 2.01
N TYR A 104 -22.57 31.98 2.36
CA TYR A 104 -22.31 30.91 3.32
C TYR A 104 -21.17 30.01 2.83
N ARG A 105 -21.22 29.59 1.56
CA ARG A 105 -20.18 28.76 0.94
C ARG A 105 -18.82 29.45 0.94
N ASP A 106 -18.76 30.71 0.52
CA ASP A 106 -17.54 31.53 0.59
C ASP A 106 -16.99 31.60 2.00
N LYS A 107 -17.87 31.83 2.99
CA LYS A 107 -17.46 31.99 4.37
C LYS A 107 -16.89 30.69 4.93
N VAL A 108 -17.54 29.56 4.70
CA VAL A 108 -17.06 28.25 5.13
C VAL A 108 -15.73 27.90 4.46
N ARG A 109 -15.58 28.20 3.16
CA ARG A 109 -14.31 28.03 2.43
C ARG A 109 -13.19 28.81 3.10
N ASN A 110 -13.41 30.10 3.36
CA ASN A 110 -12.41 31.00 3.93
C ASN A 110 -12.06 30.70 5.39
N LEU A 111 -13.00 30.15 6.17
CA LEU A 111 -12.74 29.72 7.54
C LEU A 111 -11.90 28.43 7.60
N GLY A 112 -11.74 27.71 6.49
CA GLY A 112 -10.95 26.50 6.45
C GLY A 112 -11.53 25.37 7.31
N LEU A 113 -12.85 25.36 7.55
CA LEU A 113 -13.50 24.40 8.45
C LEU A 113 -13.34 22.94 8.01
N HIS A 114 -13.10 22.70 6.72
CA HIS A 114 -12.76 21.38 6.21
C HIS A 114 -11.45 20.81 6.81
N SER A 115 -10.57 21.65 7.36
CA SER A 115 -9.37 21.19 8.06
C SER A 115 -9.65 20.69 9.49
N ALA A 116 -10.84 20.96 10.03
CA ALA A 116 -11.26 20.53 11.36
C ALA A 116 -11.87 19.11 11.38
N THR A 117 -11.89 18.40 10.24
CA THR A 117 -12.42 17.04 10.15
C THR A 117 -11.53 16.02 10.86
N LYS A 118 -12.02 14.78 11.04
CA LYS A 118 -11.28 13.72 11.73
C LYS A 118 -10.19 13.14 10.85
N SER A 119 -10.45 13.05 9.55
CA SER A 119 -9.50 12.49 8.58
C SER A 119 -9.19 13.45 7.42
N PRO A 120 -7.99 13.33 6.79
CA PRO A 120 -7.66 14.05 5.56
C PRO A 120 -8.57 13.68 4.37
N SER A 121 -9.11 12.45 4.35
CA SER A 121 -10.08 12.00 3.35
C SER A 121 -11.42 12.73 3.48
N GLU A 122 -11.93 12.89 4.70
CA GLU A 122 -13.14 13.70 4.97
C GLU A 122 -12.91 15.17 4.62
N ALA A 123 -11.74 15.71 4.95
CA ALA A 123 -11.38 17.09 4.63
C ALA A 123 -11.50 17.35 3.12
N LYS A 124 -10.96 16.42 2.31
CA LYS A 124 -11.00 16.50 0.85
C LYS A 124 -12.42 16.37 0.28
N LEU A 125 -13.21 15.43 0.82
CA LEU A 125 -14.61 15.24 0.41
C LEU A 125 -15.46 16.48 0.71
N LEU A 126 -15.32 17.02 1.92
CA LEU A 126 -16.02 18.23 2.35
C LEU A 126 -15.59 19.44 1.53
N GLN A 127 -14.29 19.55 1.21
CA GLN A 127 -13.77 20.59 0.32
C GLN A 127 -14.42 20.49 -1.07
N GLN A 128 -14.57 19.30 -1.64
CA GLN A 128 -15.24 19.11 -2.93
C GLN A 128 -16.71 19.57 -2.89
N LYS A 129 -17.44 19.21 -1.83
CA LYS A 129 -18.84 19.60 -1.63
C LYS A 129 -19.04 21.11 -1.42
N LEU A 130 -18.04 21.81 -0.91
CA LEU A 130 -18.05 23.27 -0.83
C LEU A 130 -17.98 23.95 -2.20
N TYR A 131 -17.41 23.29 -3.21
CA TYR A 131 -17.40 23.78 -4.60
C TYR A 131 -18.65 23.38 -5.38
N ASP A 132 -19.35 22.35 -4.93
CA ASP A 132 -20.60 21.90 -5.55
C ASP A 132 -21.76 22.83 -5.17
N ARG A 133 -22.25 23.59 -6.16
CA ARG A 133 -23.37 24.53 -6.00
C ARG A 133 -24.74 23.86 -5.99
N GLU A 134 -24.85 22.60 -6.40
CA GLU A 134 -26.12 21.87 -6.46
C GLU A 134 -26.56 21.36 -5.09
N ILE A 135 -25.61 21.20 -4.16
CA ILE A 135 -25.91 20.76 -2.79
C ILE A 135 -26.70 21.84 -2.04
N PRO A 136 -27.81 21.49 -1.37
CA PRO A 136 -28.52 22.42 -0.47
C PRO A 136 -27.63 22.92 0.67
N THR A 137 -27.85 24.16 1.12
CA THR A 137 -27.01 24.74 2.19
C THR A 137 -27.24 24.05 3.53
N GLU A 138 -28.45 23.55 3.74
CA GLU A 138 -28.89 22.81 4.92
C GLU A 138 -28.17 21.45 5.00
N GLU A 139 -28.08 20.76 3.88
CA GLU A 139 -27.34 19.49 3.76
C GLU A 139 -25.85 19.73 4.00
N LEU A 140 -25.26 20.73 3.33
CA LEU A 140 -23.87 21.11 3.54
C LEU A 140 -23.58 21.47 5.01
N ALA A 141 -24.47 22.22 5.66
CA ALA A 141 -24.33 22.57 7.07
C ALA A 141 -24.42 21.33 7.98
N SER A 142 -25.30 20.38 7.65
CA SER A 142 -25.42 19.10 8.36
C SER A 142 -24.15 18.27 8.25
N GLU A 143 -23.59 18.16 7.05
CA GLU A 143 -22.35 17.43 6.83
C GLU A 143 -21.14 18.09 7.51
N LEU A 144 -21.05 19.42 7.46
CA LEU A 144 -20.03 20.16 8.20
C LEU A 144 -20.10 19.85 9.69
N ARG A 145 -21.31 19.82 10.27
CA ARG A 145 -21.50 19.46 11.68
C ARG A 145 -21.07 18.02 11.95
N GLY A 146 -21.48 17.07 11.13
CA GLY A 146 -21.13 15.65 11.29
C GLY A 146 -19.64 15.35 11.09
N ALA A 147 -18.95 16.10 10.23
CA ALA A 147 -17.52 15.92 10.01
C ALA A 147 -16.65 16.49 11.15
N ILE A 148 -17.16 17.50 11.87
CA ILE A 148 -16.46 18.16 12.97
C ILE A 148 -16.78 17.51 14.33
N SER A 149 -17.98 16.95 14.50
CA SER A 149 -18.48 16.41 15.77
C SER A 149 -18.68 14.88 15.74
N ASP A 150 -18.62 14.24 16.90
CA ASP A 150 -19.03 12.84 17.10
C ASP A 150 -20.51 12.69 17.50
N GLU A 151 -21.12 13.77 17.98
CA GLU A 151 -22.50 13.78 18.47
C GLU A 151 -23.42 14.55 17.52
N ALA A 152 -24.65 14.06 17.37
CA ALA A 152 -25.73 14.82 16.76
C ALA A 152 -25.95 16.08 17.59
N PHE A 153 -25.56 17.23 17.04
CA PHE A 153 -25.83 18.51 17.68
C PHE A 153 -27.33 18.63 17.98
N PRO A 154 -27.70 19.24 19.11
CA PRO A 154 -29.09 19.39 19.44
C PRO A 154 -29.80 20.28 18.40
N ASP A 155 -31.09 19.99 18.23
CA ASP A 155 -32.07 20.53 17.28
C ASP A 155 -32.05 22.08 17.16
N GLU A 156 -32.68 22.66 16.14
CA GLU A 156 -32.83 24.13 15.98
C GLU A 156 -33.36 24.79 17.27
N ALA A 157 -34.22 24.09 18.00
CA ALA A 157 -34.74 24.51 19.30
C ALA A 157 -33.65 24.75 20.38
N ALA A 158 -32.55 23.99 20.36
CA ALA A 158 -31.45 24.20 21.30
C ALA A 158 -30.61 25.42 20.94
N PHE A 159 -30.46 25.69 19.65
CA PHE A 159 -29.83 26.93 19.19
C PHE A 159 -30.67 28.15 19.58
N ASP A 160 -31.98 28.09 19.41
CA ASP A 160 -32.89 29.16 19.84
C ASP A 160 -32.87 29.37 21.36
N ASN A 161 -32.86 28.28 22.14
CA ASN A 161 -32.73 28.36 23.59
C ASN A 161 -31.41 29.04 24.00
N PHE A 162 -30.29 28.67 23.37
CA PHE A 162 -29.00 29.32 23.59
C PHE A 162 -29.04 30.82 23.30
N LEU A 163 -29.62 31.23 22.17
CA LEU A 163 -29.75 32.65 21.82
C LEU A 163 -30.63 33.41 22.82
N ASN A 164 -31.72 32.80 23.30
CA ASN A 164 -32.59 33.39 24.32
C ASN A 164 -31.84 33.57 25.65
N ARG A 165 -31.12 32.55 26.12
CA ARG A 165 -30.28 32.65 27.32
C ARG A 165 -29.24 33.77 27.20
N LEU A 166 -28.59 33.90 26.04
CA LEU A 166 -27.62 34.97 25.79
C LEU A 166 -28.26 36.36 25.76
N LYS A 167 -29.49 36.47 25.24
CA LYS A 167 -30.24 37.71 25.21
C LYS A 167 -30.62 38.18 26.62
N ASP A 168 -30.96 37.26 27.50
CA ASP A 168 -31.37 37.53 28.88
C ASP A 168 -30.19 37.72 29.83
N ALA A 169 -28.96 37.40 29.39
CA ALA A 169 -27.76 37.53 30.19
C ALA A 169 -27.28 39.00 30.27
N GLU A 170 -27.45 39.60 31.45
CA GLU A 170 -27.12 41.02 31.71
C GLU A 170 -25.62 41.26 31.99
N THR A 171 -24.89 40.24 32.45
CA THR A 171 -23.47 40.36 32.83
C THR A 171 -22.54 39.59 31.89
N ALA A 172 -21.32 40.08 31.72
CA ALA A 172 -20.29 39.38 30.93
C ALA A 172 -19.99 37.97 31.50
N GLN A 173 -20.03 37.83 32.83
CA GLN A 173 -19.82 36.54 33.49
C GLN A 173 -20.93 35.53 33.17
N ALA A 174 -22.20 35.94 33.28
CA ALA A 174 -23.32 35.08 32.93
C ALA A 174 -23.27 34.62 31.47
N ARG A 175 -22.83 35.50 30.56
CA ARG A 175 -22.62 35.16 29.14
C ARG A 175 -21.50 34.14 28.95
N ASN A 176 -20.38 34.33 29.64
CA ASN A 176 -19.26 33.38 29.61
C ASN A 176 -19.70 32.00 30.13
N ASP A 177 -20.48 31.95 31.20
CA ASP A 177 -21.01 30.70 31.74
C ASP A 177 -21.96 30.01 30.75
N ILE A 178 -22.79 30.76 30.02
CA ILE A 178 -23.64 30.21 28.94
C ILE A 178 -22.79 29.65 27.79
N TYR A 179 -21.71 30.33 27.38
CA TYR A 179 -20.80 29.80 26.37
C TYR A 179 -20.14 28.50 26.83
N ILE A 180 -19.67 28.46 28.08
CA ILE A 180 -19.02 27.28 28.66
C ILE A 180 -19.99 26.10 28.71
N ASP A 181 -21.20 26.33 29.23
CA ASP A 181 -22.25 25.34 29.33
C ASP A 181 -22.64 24.77 27.96
N THR A 182 -22.73 25.63 26.95
CA THR A 182 -23.15 25.22 25.60
C THR A 182 -22.05 24.49 24.83
N LEU A 183 -20.81 24.97 24.90
CA LEU A 183 -19.70 24.45 24.09
C LEU A 183 -19.04 23.22 24.70
N PHE A 184 -18.88 23.19 26.02
CA PHE A 184 -18.13 22.13 26.71
C PHE A 184 -19.03 21.18 27.49
N GLN A 185 -20.31 21.54 27.68
CA GLN A 185 -21.33 20.73 28.35
C GLN A 185 -20.82 20.03 29.63
N PRO A 186 -20.17 20.75 30.58
CA PRO A 186 -19.55 20.14 31.75
C PRO A 186 -20.52 19.37 32.64
N SER A 187 -21.82 19.72 32.62
CA SER A 187 -22.86 19.00 33.35
C SER A 187 -23.30 17.70 32.70
N ARG A 188 -23.07 17.52 31.39
CA ARG A 188 -23.43 16.30 30.65
C ARG A 188 -22.25 15.35 30.50
N ASP A 189 -21.05 15.89 30.26
CA ASP A 189 -19.83 15.11 30.06
C ASP A 189 -18.65 15.72 30.85
N PRO A 190 -18.51 15.36 32.13
CA PRO A 190 -17.47 15.92 32.99
C PRO A 190 -16.06 15.46 32.58
N GLU A 191 -15.92 14.28 31.97
CA GLU A 191 -14.62 13.75 31.54
C GLU A 191 -14.10 14.50 30.31
N LYS A 192 -14.93 14.71 29.29
CA LYS A 192 -14.54 15.54 28.14
C LYS A 192 -14.31 16.98 28.56
N ALA A 193 -15.15 17.54 29.43
CA ALA A 193 -14.97 18.91 29.90
C ALA A 193 -13.64 19.11 30.64
N ALA A 194 -13.19 18.11 31.42
CA ALA A 194 -11.88 18.15 32.07
C ALA A 194 -10.71 18.25 31.08
N MET A 195 -10.81 17.59 29.91
CA MET A 195 -9.79 17.74 28.85
C MET A 195 -9.71 19.16 28.28
N TYR A 196 -10.83 19.90 28.32
CA TYR A 196 -10.93 21.26 27.80
C TYR A 196 -10.81 22.35 28.87
N GLN A 197 -10.42 21.99 30.10
CA GLN A 197 -10.36 22.89 31.25
C GLN A 197 -9.56 24.17 30.95
N ARG A 198 -8.43 24.05 30.24
CA ARG A 198 -7.61 25.19 29.81
C ARG A 198 -8.41 26.21 28.97
N TYR A 199 -9.27 25.74 28.07
CA TYR A 199 -10.09 26.60 27.20
C TYR A 199 -11.25 27.23 27.97
N VAL A 200 -11.83 26.48 28.91
CA VAL A 200 -12.86 26.99 29.84
C VAL A 200 -12.30 28.14 30.68
N GLU A 201 -11.09 27.99 31.22
CA GLU A 201 -10.42 29.03 32.00
C GLU A 201 -10.11 30.28 31.18
N MET A 202 -9.73 30.14 29.90
CA MET A 202 -9.56 31.28 29.00
C MET A 202 -10.85 32.09 28.86
N ILE A 203 -12.00 31.43 28.65
CA ILE A 203 -13.29 32.11 28.53
C ILE A 203 -13.66 32.80 29.86
N ARG A 204 -13.46 32.12 31.01
CA ARG A 204 -13.68 32.74 32.32
C ARG A 204 -12.75 33.93 32.57
N GLY A 205 -11.54 33.90 32.03
CA GLY A 205 -10.57 35.00 32.03
C GLY A 205 -10.92 36.17 31.09
N GLY A 206 -12.05 36.10 30.39
CA GLY A 206 -12.53 37.16 29.50
C GLY A 206 -11.99 37.09 28.07
N VAL A 207 -11.36 35.98 27.67
CA VAL A 207 -10.96 35.75 26.28
C VAL A 207 -12.20 35.41 25.45
N THR A 208 -12.27 35.95 24.23
CA THR A 208 -13.41 35.71 23.34
C THR A 208 -13.50 34.27 22.88
N VAL A 209 -14.74 33.79 22.67
CA VAL A 209 -15.01 32.42 22.21
C VAL A 209 -14.35 32.18 20.85
N GLN A 210 -14.42 33.16 19.95
CA GLN A 210 -13.77 33.06 18.64
C GLN A 210 -12.27 32.78 18.76
N HIS A 211 -11.57 33.48 19.66
CA HIS A 211 -10.15 33.27 19.86
C HIS A 211 -9.84 31.90 20.47
N VAL A 212 -10.67 31.45 21.43
CA VAL A 212 -10.54 30.12 22.03
C VAL A 212 -10.69 29.03 20.96
N MET A 213 -11.68 29.16 20.06
CA MET A 213 -11.86 28.26 18.92
C MET A 213 -10.65 28.26 17.99
N ASP A 214 -10.06 29.41 17.69
CA ASP A 214 -8.85 29.50 16.87
C ASP A 214 -7.65 28.79 17.54
N VAL A 215 -7.51 28.90 18.86
CA VAL A 215 -6.50 28.16 19.63
C VAL A 215 -6.78 26.67 19.58
N MET A 216 -8.01 26.22 19.82
CA MET A 216 -8.39 24.80 19.74
C MET A 216 -8.09 24.20 18.36
N LEU A 217 -8.41 24.92 17.28
CA LEU A 217 -8.13 24.49 15.90
C LEU A 217 -6.62 24.43 15.62
N ARG A 218 -5.81 25.32 16.20
CA ARG A 218 -4.35 25.22 16.12
C ARG A 218 -3.86 24.00 16.89
N ASP A 219 -4.27 23.82 18.14
CA ASP A 219 -3.82 22.72 19.00
C ASP A 219 -4.19 21.35 18.40
N ARG A 220 -5.36 21.23 17.77
CA ARG A 220 -5.76 20.03 17.01
C ARG A 220 -4.82 19.74 15.83
N ARG A 221 -4.45 20.75 15.05
CA ARG A 221 -3.49 20.59 13.94
C ARG A 221 -2.11 20.19 14.42
N TRP A 222 -1.65 20.79 15.53
CA TRP A 222 -0.39 20.40 16.17
C TRP A 222 -0.42 18.94 16.65
N ALA A 223 -1.52 18.51 17.28
CA ALA A 223 -1.69 17.13 17.71
C ALA A 223 -1.68 16.14 16.54
N GLN A 224 -2.38 16.46 15.44
CA GLN A 224 -2.37 15.65 14.21
C GLN A 224 -0.96 15.52 13.62
N SER A 225 -0.24 16.64 13.47
CA SER A 225 1.14 16.62 12.95
C SER A 225 2.08 15.80 13.83
N ASN A 226 1.93 15.87 15.15
CA ASN A 226 2.73 15.09 16.08
C ASN A 226 2.43 13.59 15.99
N GLU A 227 1.16 13.21 15.83
CA GLU A 227 0.77 11.81 15.66
C GLU A 227 1.28 11.25 14.32
N GLU A 228 1.23 12.02 13.24
CA GLU A 228 1.85 11.64 11.96
C GLU A 228 3.36 11.42 12.09
N GLN A 229 4.05 12.32 12.82
CA GLN A 229 5.49 12.19 13.08
C GLN A 229 5.78 10.94 13.92
N LYS A 230 4.98 10.65 14.94
CA LYS A 230 5.09 9.46 15.77
C LYS A 230 4.90 8.18 14.95
N GLN A 231 3.87 8.12 14.10
CA GLN A 231 3.66 7.00 13.18
C GLN A 231 4.83 6.81 12.20
N ARG A 232 5.39 7.91 11.68
CA ARG A 232 6.57 7.86 10.81
C ARG A 232 7.78 7.30 11.53
N LEU A 233 8.02 7.71 12.78
CA LEU A 233 9.10 7.20 13.61
C LEU A 233 8.89 5.72 13.97
N GLN A 234 7.66 5.31 14.28
CA GLN A 234 7.31 3.90 14.51
C GLN A 234 7.60 3.03 13.28
N ARG A 235 7.20 3.46 12.08
CA ARG A 235 7.51 2.74 10.83
C ARG A 235 9.01 2.58 10.60
N LYS A 236 9.80 3.65 10.84
CA LYS A 236 11.27 3.58 10.76
C LYS A 236 11.85 2.61 11.78
N LEU A 237 11.31 2.59 12.99
CA LEU A 237 11.76 1.69 14.05
C LEU A 237 11.51 0.23 13.67
N GLU A 238 10.34 -0.08 13.09
CA GLU A 238 10.02 -1.40 12.58
C GLU A 238 10.89 -1.81 11.38
N GLU A 239 11.20 -0.87 10.48
CA GLU A 239 12.12 -1.10 9.36
C GLU A 239 13.54 -1.41 9.86
N LEU A 240 14.05 -0.64 10.82
CA LEU A 240 15.37 -0.88 11.42
C LEU A 240 15.41 -2.22 12.18
N LYS A 241 14.33 -2.59 12.88
CA LYS A 241 14.22 -3.92 13.52
C LYS A 241 14.29 -5.04 12.48
N ARG A 242 13.57 -4.91 11.36
CA ARG A 242 13.61 -5.88 10.26
C ARG A 242 15.00 -5.94 9.60
N ALA A 243 15.63 -4.80 9.37
CA ALA A 243 16.98 -4.73 8.81
C ALA A 243 18.02 -5.37 9.74
N LYS A 244 17.92 -5.13 11.05
CA LYS A 244 18.78 -5.76 12.06
C LYS A 244 18.61 -7.29 12.07
N ALA A 245 17.37 -7.78 12.11
CA ALA A 245 17.10 -9.23 12.07
C ALA A 245 17.63 -9.88 10.78
N ALA A 246 17.47 -9.23 9.63
CA ALA A 246 18.00 -9.72 8.36
C ALA A 246 19.54 -9.74 8.34
N HIS A 247 20.18 -8.72 8.93
CA HIS A 247 21.64 -8.67 9.05
C HIS A 247 22.17 -9.77 9.98
N GLU A 248 21.55 -9.98 11.14
CA GLU A 248 21.90 -11.06 12.07
C GLU A 248 21.75 -12.44 11.41
N LEU A 249 20.67 -12.66 10.67
CA LEU A 249 20.45 -13.89 9.91
C LEU A 249 21.48 -14.07 8.78
N SER A 250 21.89 -12.98 8.12
CA SER A 250 22.97 -13.00 7.13
C SER A 250 24.32 -13.36 7.75
N LEU A 251 24.64 -12.81 8.93
CA LEU A 251 25.85 -13.16 9.67
C LEU A 251 25.84 -14.63 10.11
N ALA A 252 24.73 -15.13 10.63
CA ALA A 252 24.57 -16.52 11.01
C ALA A 252 24.75 -17.47 9.80
N LYS A 253 24.15 -17.12 8.65
CA LYS A 253 24.36 -17.87 7.39
C LYS A 253 25.82 -17.86 6.94
N LYS A 254 26.50 -16.70 7.01
CA LYS A 254 27.94 -16.60 6.67
C LYS A 254 28.82 -17.41 7.63
N GLN A 255 28.52 -17.42 8.93
CA GLN A 255 29.24 -18.23 9.91
C GLN A 255 29.02 -19.73 9.65
N LYS A 256 27.78 -20.16 9.42
CA LYS A 256 27.47 -21.54 9.06
C LYS A 256 28.20 -21.97 7.79
N ALA A 257 28.18 -21.14 6.74
CA ALA A 257 28.90 -21.42 5.50
C ALA A 257 30.42 -21.53 5.70
N ARG A 258 31.02 -20.79 6.65
CA ARG A 258 32.43 -20.94 7.01
C ARG A 258 32.70 -22.24 7.77
N GLN A 259 31.81 -22.63 8.69
CA GLN A 259 31.91 -23.90 9.42
C GLN A 259 31.79 -25.10 8.47
N ASP A 260 30.81 -25.07 7.56
CA ASP A 260 30.60 -26.12 6.56
C ASP A 260 31.83 -26.27 5.64
N LYS A 261 32.43 -25.15 5.22
CA LYS A 261 33.70 -25.16 4.45
C LYS A 261 34.87 -25.74 5.24
N ALA A 262 35.01 -25.39 6.52
CA ALA A 262 36.06 -25.93 7.37
C ALA A 262 35.89 -27.45 7.61
N ALA A 263 34.64 -27.91 7.82
CA ALA A 263 34.32 -29.32 7.94
C ALA A 263 34.60 -30.10 6.65
N ALA A 264 34.27 -29.55 5.48
CA ALA A 264 34.59 -30.15 4.19
C ALA A 264 36.10 -30.26 3.93
N ALA A 265 36.89 -29.24 4.30
CA ALA A 265 38.34 -29.28 4.19
C ALA A 265 38.96 -30.36 5.10
N ALA A 266 38.49 -30.47 6.35
CA ALA A 266 38.93 -31.50 7.29
C ALA A 266 38.56 -32.92 6.83
N ALA A 267 37.44 -33.10 6.13
CA ALA A 267 37.07 -34.39 5.55
C ALA A 267 37.99 -34.79 4.37
N SER A 268 38.49 -33.82 3.58
CA SER A 268 39.37 -34.10 2.44
C SER A 268 40.79 -34.54 2.82
N ASP A 269 41.24 -34.24 4.04
CA ASP A 269 42.60 -34.55 4.52
C ASP A 269 42.77 -36.03 4.95
N SER A 270 41.70 -36.83 4.85
CA SER A 270 41.67 -38.24 5.30
C SER A 270 41.83 -39.27 4.18
N GLN A 271 42.28 -38.87 2.98
CA GLN A 271 42.10 -39.67 1.76
C GLN A 271 43.41 -40.00 1.01
N TYR A 272 44.20 -40.94 1.53
CA TYR A 272 45.15 -41.74 0.74
C TYR A 272 45.23 -43.18 1.27
N ASN A 273 44.12 -43.92 1.22
CA ASN A 273 44.17 -45.39 1.25
C ASN A 273 44.08 -45.88 -0.19
N LEU A 274 45.22 -46.13 -0.83
CA LEU A 274 45.28 -46.74 -2.15
C LEU A 274 44.84 -48.21 -2.07
N PRO A 275 44.01 -48.71 -3.01
CA PRO A 275 43.65 -50.12 -3.06
C PRO A 275 44.89 -51.00 -3.32
N PRO A 276 44.92 -52.26 -2.85
CA PRO A 276 46.03 -53.16 -3.11
C PRO A 276 46.12 -53.56 -4.60
N CYS A 277 47.28 -54.06 -5.01
CA CYS A 277 47.53 -54.56 -6.37
C CYS A 277 46.52 -55.63 -6.79
N SER A 278 45.90 -55.48 -7.96
CA SER A 278 44.85 -56.40 -8.44
C SER A 278 45.32 -57.85 -8.61
N VAL A 279 46.58 -58.05 -9.02
CA VAL A 279 47.10 -59.38 -9.37
C VAL A 279 47.73 -60.11 -8.19
N CYS A 280 48.47 -59.39 -7.34
CA CYS A 280 49.23 -60.00 -6.23
C CYS A 280 48.78 -59.55 -4.84
N SER A 281 47.76 -58.69 -4.75
CA SER A 281 47.17 -58.17 -3.50
C SER A 281 48.15 -57.44 -2.57
N LYS A 282 49.33 -57.05 -3.06
CA LYS A 282 50.31 -56.28 -2.29
C LYS A 282 49.85 -54.83 -2.12
N ALA A 283 50.09 -54.26 -0.93
CA ALA A 283 49.89 -52.84 -0.70
C ALA A 283 50.79 -52.01 -1.64
N LEU A 284 50.22 -50.94 -2.20
CA LEU A 284 50.91 -50.10 -3.17
C LEU A 284 51.63 -48.94 -2.49
N ASP A 285 52.81 -48.61 -3.02
CA ASP A 285 53.49 -47.37 -2.68
C ASP A 285 52.77 -46.21 -3.38
N ALA A 286 52.48 -45.13 -2.65
CA ALA A 286 51.82 -43.94 -3.21
C ALA A 286 52.66 -43.20 -4.25
N ARG A 287 53.95 -43.57 -4.41
CA ARG A 287 54.86 -42.94 -5.37
C ARG A 287 55.12 -43.77 -6.62
N ASP A 288 54.86 -45.08 -6.59
CA ASP A 288 55.22 -45.98 -7.68
C ASP A 288 54.18 -47.10 -7.84
N PHE A 289 53.19 -46.83 -8.70
CA PHE A 289 52.17 -47.78 -9.10
C PHE A 289 51.75 -47.50 -10.55
N LEU A 290 51.28 -48.54 -11.24
CA LEU A 290 50.68 -48.41 -12.56
C LEU A 290 49.17 -48.52 -12.41
N ALA A 291 48.41 -47.58 -12.97
CA ALA A 291 46.96 -47.69 -13.05
C ALA A 291 46.59 -48.24 -14.43
N CYS A 292 45.57 -49.10 -14.51
CA CYS A 292 44.95 -49.44 -15.79
C CYS A 292 44.41 -48.14 -16.41
N PRO A 293 44.91 -47.70 -17.57
CA PRO A 293 44.49 -46.43 -18.17
C PRO A 293 42.99 -46.39 -18.46
N LEU A 294 42.42 -47.52 -18.88
CA LEU A 294 40.98 -47.69 -19.12
C LEU A 294 40.17 -47.60 -17.84
N CYS A 295 40.53 -48.32 -16.78
CA CYS A 295 39.78 -48.31 -15.52
C CYS A 295 39.88 -46.95 -14.82
N HIS A 296 41.03 -46.29 -14.91
CA HIS A 296 41.21 -44.94 -14.39
C HIS A 296 40.33 -43.93 -15.13
N LEU A 297 40.30 -44.00 -16.46
CA LEU A 297 39.47 -43.14 -17.30
C LEU A 297 37.97 -43.37 -17.04
N LEU A 298 37.53 -44.63 -17.01
CA LEU A 298 36.13 -44.99 -16.73
C LEU A 298 35.72 -44.66 -15.28
N GLY A 299 36.62 -44.83 -14.32
CA GLY A 299 36.37 -44.54 -12.91
C GLY A 299 36.32 -43.04 -12.60
N GLU A 300 37.33 -42.27 -13.00
CA GLU A 300 37.41 -40.85 -12.68
C GLU A 300 36.47 -39.99 -13.52
N GLN A 301 36.41 -40.21 -14.83
CA GLN A 301 35.62 -39.32 -15.70
C GLN A 301 34.15 -39.71 -15.78
N TYR A 302 33.85 -41.00 -15.64
CA TYR A 302 32.51 -41.52 -15.87
C TYR A 302 31.87 -42.18 -14.65
N GLY A 303 32.57 -42.31 -13.51
CA GLY A 303 32.03 -42.97 -12.32
C GLY A 303 31.50 -44.39 -12.62
N LEU A 304 32.18 -45.08 -13.54
CA LEU A 304 31.88 -46.45 -13.94
C LEU A 304 32.95 -47.38 -13.36
N GLY A 305 32.52 -48.46 -12.69
CA GLY A 305 33.41 -49.44 -12.05
C GLY A 305 33.73 -49.12 -10.58
N ASN A 306 34.41 -50.06 -9.92
CA ASN A 306 34.72 -50.02 -8.49
C ASN A 306 35.99 -49.21 -8.14
N GLY A 307 36.34 -48.21 -8.96
CA GLY A 307 37.57 -47.41 -8.83
C GLY A 307 38.72 -47.87 -9.75
N PRO A 308 39.86 -47.16 -9.76
CA PRO A 308 40.99 -47.48 -10.63
C PRO A 308 41.62 -48.80 -10.20
N VAL A 309 41.81 -49.71 -11.16
CA VAL A 309 42.60 -50.93 -10.96
C VAL A 309 44.06 -50.53 -10.96
N LEU A 310 44.77 -50.86 -9.88
CA LEU A 310 46.16 -50.49 -9.67
C LEU A 310 47.06 -51.73 -9.62
N TYR A 311 48.29 -51.60 -10.13
CA TYR A 311 49.29 -52.64 -10.23
C TYR A 311 50.61 -52.18 -9.61
N CYS A 312 51.29 -53.08 -8.92
CA CYS A 312 52.56 -52.78 -8.25
C CYS A 312 53.78 -52.84 -9.18
N SER A 313 53.62 -53.30 -10.43
CA SER A 313 54.73 -53.47 -11.38
C SER A 313 54.21 -53.67 -12.80
N GLN A 314 55.06 -53.40 -13.79
CA GLN A 314 54.73 -53.61 -15.21
C GLN A 314 54.44 -55.07 -15.55
N THR A 315 55.14 -56.02 -14.92
CA THR A 315 54.85 -57.46 -15.05
C THR A 315 53.43 -57.81 -14.60
N CYS A 316 52.95 -57.21 -13.49
CA CYS A 316 51.56 -57.44 -13.06
C CYS A 316 50.55 -56.77 -13.99
N HIS A 317 50.89 -55.65 -14.62
CA HIS A 317 50.03 -55.00 -15.61
C HIS A 317 49.90 -55.84 -16.89
N GLU A 318 51.01 -56.40 -17.38
CA GLU A 318 51.04 -57.25 -18.58
C GLU A 318 50.39 -58.62 -18.35
N ASP A 319 50.57 -59.24 -17.18
CA ASP A 319 49.95 -60.53 -16.85
C ASP A 319 48.41 -60.47 -16.85
N ASP A 320 47.85 -59.35 -16.38
CA ASP A 320 46.40 -59.09 -16.40
C ASP A 320 45.91 -58.88 -17.84
N TYR A 321 46.64 -58.08 -18.62
CA TYR A 321 46.32 -57.78 -20.03
C TYR A 321 46.37 -59.01 -20.95
N VAL A 322 47.33 -59.91 -20.74
CA VAL A 322 47.49 -61.15 -21.53
C VAL A 322 46.53 -62.25 -21.07
N GLY A 323 46.05 -62.19 -19.82
CA GLY A 323 45.05 -63.11 -19.26
C GLY A 323 43.69 -63.04 -19.96
N GLU A 324 43.26 -61.85 -20.40
CA GLU A 324 41.96 -61.63 -21.05
C GLU A 324 41.92 -62.02 -22.54
N GLN A 325 43.06 -62.16 -23.22
CA GLN A 325 43.10 -62.65 -24.62
C GLN A 325 43.11 -64.19 -24.74
N ARG A 326 43.27 -64.94 -23.64
CA ARG A 326 43.33 -66.42 -23.65
C ARG A 326 42.05 -67.12 -23.20
N THR A 327 40.97 -66.40 -22.88
CA THR A 327 39.72 -66.94 -22.34
C THR A 327 38.57 -67.06 -23.34
N THR A 328 38.83 -67.35 -24.63
CA THR A 328 37.80 -67.88 -25.56
C THR A 328 37.78 -69.40 -25.66
N ALA A 329 38.55 -70.15 -24.85
CA ALA A 329 38.49 -71.60 -24.86
C ALA A 329 38.91 -72.25 -23.52
N ARG A 330 38.00 -72.30 -22.54
CA ARG A 330 37.73 -73.47 -21.66
C ARG A 330 36.95 -73.05 -20.40
N GLN A 331 35.81 -73.71 -20.22
CA GLN A 331 35.06 -73.89 -18.96
C GLN A 331 34.50 -72.62 -18.28
N ALA A 332 33.22 -72.39 -18.56
CA ALA A 332 32.36 -71.48 -17.82
C ALA A 332 32.24 -71.88 -16.33
N LYS A 333 32.68 -70.97 -15.45
CA LYS A 333 32.05 -70.68 -14.16
C LYS A 333 31.70 -69.18 -14.18
N PRO A 334 30.47 -68.77 -13.84
CA PRO A 334 30.07 -67.38 -14.01
C PRO A 334 30.54 -66.57 -12.81
N VAL A 335 31.65 -65.84 -12.98
CA VAL A 335 31.89 -64.61 -12.22
C VAL A 335 31.81 -63.49 -13.23
N SER A 336 30.62 -62.88 -13.26
CA SER A 336 30.21 -61.80 -14.14
C SER A 336 31.00 -60.53 -13.83
N ILE A 337 32.12 -60.32 -14.52
CA ILE A 337 32.66 -58.98 -14.76
C ILE A 337 33.26 -59.05 -16.17
N TYR A 338 32.80 -58.15 -17.06
CA TYR A 338 32.91 -58.23 -18.52
C TYR A 338 31.96 -59.25 -19.19
N THR A 339 30.67 -59.06 -18.97
CA THR A 339 29.77 -59.15 -20.12
C THR A 339 30.27 -58.12 -21.13
N THR A 340 30.96 -58.57 -22.19
CA THR A 340 30.80 -57.89 -23.48
C THR A 340 29.29 -57.79 -23.66
N LEU A 341 28.76 -56.57 -23.54
CA LEU A 341 27.37 -56.28 -23.88
C LEU A 341 27.24 -56.43 -25.40
N THR A 342 27.27 -57.66 -25.90
CA THR A 342 26.79 -57.98 -27.23
C THR A 342 25.28 -57.90 -27.17
N TRP A 343 24.75 -56.69 -27.32
CA TRP A 343 23.35 -56.49 -27.64
C TRP A 343 23.11 -57.12 -29.01
N LYS A 344 22.38 -58.24 -29.08
CA LYS A 344 21.91 -58.80 -30.35
C LYS A 344 20.89 -57.83 -30.93
N TRP A 345 21.28 -57.07 -31.94
CA TRP A 345 20.33 -56.32 -32.76
C TRP A 345 19.90 -57.18 -33.93
N THR A 346 18.60 -57.47 -34.00
CA THR A 346 17.94 -57.90 -35.23
C THR A 346 17.42 -56.67 -35.95
N ARG A 347 17.81 -56.52 -37.23
CA ARG A 347 17.14 -55.58 -38.14
C ARG A 347 15.65 -55.96 -38.27
N PRO A 348 14.79 -55.04 -38.75
CA PRO A 348 13.38 -55.35 -39.03
C PRO A 348 13.18 -56.56 -39.96
N ASP A 349 14.20 -56.93 -40.75
CA ASP A 349 14.22 -58.09 -41.65
C ASP A 349 14.75 -59.40 -41.02
N GLY A 350 15.14 -59.38 -39.75
CA GLY A 350 15.58 -60.56 -39.00
C GLY A 350 17.08 -60.92 -39.12
N SER A 351 17.89 -60.11 -39.80
CA SER A 351 19.33 -60.38 -39.94
C SER A 351 20.12 -59.90 -38.71
N PRO A 352 21.05 -60.71 -38.13
CA PRO A 352 21.89 -60.28 -37.01
C PRO A 352 23.00 -59.34 -37.48
N CYS A 353 23.16 -58.20 -36.79
CA CYS A 353 24.26 -57.25 -37.00
C CYS A 353 25.20 -57.29 -35.81
N PHE A 354 26.50 -57.44 -36.03
CA PHE A 354 27.50 -57.26 -34.99
C PHE A 354 28.09 -55.86 -35.16
N ALA A 355 27.84 -54.96 -34.20
CA ALA A 355 28.58 -53.71 -34.10
C ALA A 355 29.87 -54.02 -33.33
N GLU A 356 30.99 -54.09 -34.03
CA GLU A 356 32.29 -54.22 -33.39
C GLU A 356 32.65 -52.89 -32.70
N ASN A 357 32.72 -52.93 -31.36
CA ASN A 357 33.45 -51.99 -30.50
C ASN A 357 32.87 -50.58 -30.23
N GLY A 358 31.55 -50.45 -30.03
CA GLY A 358 30.94 -49.24 -29.47
C GLY A 358 30.47 -49.41 -28.02
N VAL A 359 30.80 -48.47 -27.12
CA VAL A 359 30.27 -48.42 -25.75
C VAL A 359 29.30 -47.26 -25.63
N HIS A 360 28.07 -47.52 -25.18
CA HIS A 360 27.11 -46.45 -24.88
C HIS A 360 27.40 -45.89 -23.49
N ILE A 361 27.69 -44.59 -23.42
CA ILE A 361 27.92 -43.88 -22.16
C ILE A 361 26.80 -42.85 -21.98
N PRO A 362 25.89 -43.04 -21.01
CA PRO A 362 24.84 -42.07 -20.74
C PRO A 362 25.43 -40.75 -20.23
N GLU A 363 25.03 -39.61 -20.82
CA GLU A 363 25.55 -38.28 -20.47
C GLU A 363 25.38 -37.91 -18.98
N ARG A 364 24.40 -38.52 -18.29
CA ARG A 364 24.18 -38.38 -16.84
C ARG A 364 25.41 -38.66 -15.98
N LYS A 365 26.42 -39.35 -16.50
CA LYS A 365 27.64 -39.70 -15.77
C LYS A 365 28.87 -38.84 -16.10
N LYS A 366 28.83 -37.98 -17.12
CA LYS A 366 29.97 -37.09 -17.48
C LYS A 366 30.11 -35.87 -16.54
N ALA A 367 29.12 -35.56 -15.73
CA ALA A 367 29.24 -34.57 -14.65
C ALA A 367 28.16 -34.84 -13.60
N ARG A 368 28.43 -34.56 -12.31
CA ARG A 368 27.42 -34.58 -11.24
C ARG A 368 26.41 -33.41 -11.37
N VAL A 369 25.77 -33.32 -12.52
CA VAL A 369 24.77 -32.32 -12.88
C VAL A 369 23.56 -33.09 -13.36
N GLU A 370 22.38 -32.79 -12.83
CA GLU A 370 21.12 -33.25 -13.44
C GLU A 370 21.05 -32.66 -14.84
N VAL A 371 21.35 -33.49 -15.84
CA VAL A 371 21.09 -33.19 -17.24
C VAL A 371 19.67 -33.65 -17.53
N ASP A 372 18.87 -32.76 -18.09
CA ASP A 372 17.55 -33.09 -18.64
C ASP A 372 17.79 -33.76 -19.99
N ASP A 373 17.55 -35.07 -20.09
CA ASP A 373 17.95 -35.89 -21.25
C ASP A 373 17.03 -35.68 -22.48
N ASP A 374 16.47 -34.49 -22.70
CA ASP A 374 15.69 -34.06 -23.87
C ASP A 374 14.79 -35.16 -24.50
N SER A 375 14.15 -36.00 -23.68
CA SER A 375 13.30 -37.12 -24.12
C SER A 375 14.00 -38.17 -25.02
N GLN A 376 15.30 -38.39 -24.86
CA GLN A 376 16.10 -39.31 -25.70
C GLN A 376 15.90 -40.81 -25.38
N LEU A 377 15.20 -41.15 -24.29
CA LEU A 377 14.94 -42.52 -23.86
C LEU A 377 13.44 -42.87 -23.99
N GLU A 378 13.12 -43.93 -24.75
CA GLU A 378 11.78 -44.51 -24.78
C GLU A 378 11.69 -45.69 -23.81
N TYR A 379 10.82 -45.60 -22.81
CA TYR A 379 10.60 -46.69 -21.86
C TYR A 379 9.51 -47.63 -22.36
N ALA A 380 9.69 -48.94 -22.19
CA ALA A 380 8.63 -49.91 -22.48
C ALA A 380 7.45 -49.66 -21.52
N SER A 381 6.22 -49.69 -22.04
CA SER A 381 5.03 -49.18 -21.34
C SER A 381 4.72 -49.86 -20.00
N GLU A 382 5.26 -51.04 -19.76
CA GLU A 382 4.93 -51.86 -18.58
C GLU A 382 6.10 -52.03 -17.59
N ASP A 383 7.34 -51.76 -18.00
CA ASP A 383 8.52 -51.91 -17.14
C ASP A 383 9.52 -50.75 -17.35
N LYS A 384 9.57 -49.84 -16.38
CA LYS A 384 10.46 -48.67 -16.38
C LYS A 384 11.94 -49.03 -16.22
N THR A 385 12.26 -50.30 -15.97
CA THR A 385 13.66 -50.78 -15.97
C THR A 385 14.17 -51.11 -17.38
N GLN A 386 13.26 -51.22 -18.38
CA GLN A 386 13.61 -51.45 -19.78
C GLN A 386 13.36 -50.19 -20.60
N TYR A 387 14.43 -49.64 -21.17
CA TYR A 387 14.38 -48.50 -22.06
C TYR A 387 15.13 -48.77 -23.35
N ARG A 388 14.75 -48.05 -24.41
CA ARG A 388 15.39 -48.04 -25.71
C ARG A 388 15.77 -46.58 -26.02
N ALA A 389 17.06 -46.30 -26.14
CA ALA A 389 17.50 -44.98 -26.57
C ALA A 389 17.13 -44.78 -28.04
N ARG A 390 16.47 -43.66 -28.37
CA ARG A 390 16.29 -43.27 -29.78
C ARG A 390 17.67 -42.93 -30.34
N LYS A 391 18.01 -43.47 -31.53
CA LYS A 391 19.26 -43.16 -32.24
C LYS A 391 20.52 -43.38 -31.40
N ILE A 392 20.60 -44.52 -30.70
CA ILE A 392 21.76 -44.86 -29.86
C ILE A 392 23.09 -44.80 -30.63
N GLU A 393 23.07 -45.00 -31.94
CA GLU A 393 24.22 -44.88 -32.86
C GLU A 393 24.86 -43.48 -32.82
N GLU A 394 24.09 -42.42 -32.56
CA GLU A 394 24.60 -41.04 -32.40
C GLU A 394 25.28 -40.82 -31.03
N HIS A 395 25.10 -41.76 -30.09
CA HIS A 395 25.62 -41.70 -28.71
C HIS A 395 26.57 -42.86 -28.39
N LEU A 396 27.04 -43.58 -29.41
CA LEU A 396 28.14 -44.54 -29.28
C LEU A 396 29.44 -43.80 -29.60
N VAL A 397 30.29 -43.67 -28.60
CA VAL A 397 31.65 -43.16 -28.79
C VAL A 397 32.56 -44.37 -28.93
N THR A 398 33.43 -44.37 -29.94
CA THR A 398 34.39 -45.47 -30.07
C THR A 398 35.45 -45.34 -28.98
N LEU A 399 36.04 -46.47 -28.58
CA LEU A 399 37.11 -46.44 -27.58
C LEU A 399 38.29 -45.55 -28.02
N GLY A 400 38.57 -45.50 -29.32
CA GLY A 400 39.57 -44.61 -29.91
C GLY A 400 39.28 -43.14 -29.66
N ASP A 401 38.04 -42.70 -29.91
CA ASP A 401 37.64 -41.30 -29.73
C ASP A 401 37.69 -40.89 -28.25
N VAL A 402 37.32 -41.80 -27.33
CA VAL A 402 37.39 -41.53 -25.87
C VAL A 402 38.85 -41.37 -25.41
N VAL A 403 39.75 -42.22 -25.91
CA VAL A 403 41.18 -42.12 -25.61
C VAL A 403 41.75 -40.83 -26.18
N GLU A 404 41.40 -40.46 -27.42
CA GLU A 404 41.87 -39.23 -28.05
C GLU A 404 41.39 -37.97 -27.30
N GLU A 405 40.11 -37.91 -26.90
CA GLU A 405 39.55 -36.81 -26.08
C GLU A 405 40.32 -36.66 -24.76
N TYR A 406 40.67 -37.77 -24.09
CA TYR A 406 41.45 -37.76 -22.85
C TYR A 406 42.88 -37.26 -23.06
N GLN A 407 43.56 -37.76 -24.10
CA GLN A 407 44.93 -37.36 -24.42
C GLN A 407 45.01 -35.87 -24.77
N GLN A 408 44.05 -35.35 -25.54
CA GLN A 408 43.97 -33.93 -25.87
C GLN A 408 43.75 -33.05 -24.64
N ARG A 409 42.92 -33.50 -23.69
CA ARG A 409 42.57 -32.70 -22.50
C ARG A 409 43.65 -32.70 -21.42
N THR A 410 44.38 -33.80 -21.28
CA THR A 410 45.37 -33.98 -20.19
C THR A 410 46.81 -33.88 -20.66
N GLY A 411 47.07 -33.98 -21.97
CA GLY A 411 48.41 -34.03 -22.54
C GLY A 411 49.14 -35.37 -22.30
N ALA A 412 48.48 -36.37 -21.73
CA ALA A 412 49.03 -37.71 -21.52
C ALA A 412 48.93 -38.54 -22.81
N THR A 413 49.90 -39.42 -23.07
CA THR A 413 49.86 -40.39 -24.18
C THR A 413 49.47 -41.76 -23.63
N VAL A 414 48.38 -42.34 -24.12
CA VAL A 414 47.95 -43.71 -23.82
C VAL A 414 48.35 -44.56 -25.03
N SER A 415 49.27 -45.51 -24.84
CA SER A 415 49.77 -46.41 -25.90
C SER A 415 48.85 -47.59 -26.11
#